data_AF-X0X8F5-F1
#
_entry.id   AF-X0X8F5-F1
#
_cell.length_a   1.000
_cell.length_b   1.000
_cell.length_c   1.000
_cell.angle_alpha   90.00
_cell.angle_beta   90.00
_cell.angle_gamma   90.00
#
_symmetry.space_group_name_H-M   'P 1'
#
loop_
_entity.id
_entity.type
_entity.pdbx_description
1 polymer ?
#
loop_
_entity_poly.entity_id
_entity_poly.type
_entity_poly.pdbx_seq_one_letter_code
_entity_poly.pdbx_strand_id
1 'polypeptide(L)'
;FQHQVWEPWLTKFKIQADIFIIICEVDAKVAAKRHLQRGLDEPKREFFHGDNRVTHYKKTGEFLEPADYNLPNFSYTTILVSTKGGYSPSLSSIKNRIFKEANK
;
A
#
# COMPACT_ATOMS: atom_id res chain seq x y z
N PHE A 1 -0.36 -4.95 7.69
CA PHE A 1 0.28 -3.68 8.08
C PHE A 1 0.93 -3.81 9.47
N GLN A 2 2.08 -3.17 9.74
CA GLN A 2 2.77 -3.29 11.03
C GLN A 2 2.18 -2.31 12.08
N HIS A 3 0.98 -2.61 12.57
CA HIS A 3 0.22 -1.68 13.41
C HIS A 3 0.96 -1.28 14.70
N GLN A 4 1.53 -2.27 15.41
CA GLN A 4 2.30 -2.07 16.64
C GLN A 4 3.53 -1.16 16.47
N VAL A 5 4.09 -1.10 15.25
CA VAL A 5 5.23 -0.22 14.95
C VAL A 5 4.75 1.22 14.82
N TRP A 6 3.63 1.44 14.11
CA TRP A 6 3.20 2.79 13.72
C TRP A 6 2.32 3.50 14.75
N GLU A 7 1.53 2.77 15.53
CA GLU A 7 0.58 3.35 16.49
C GLU A 7 1.21 4.34 17.50
N PRO A 8 2.36 4.03 18.14
CA PRO A 8 3.00 4.97 19.07
C PRO A 8 3.47 6.26 18.39
N TRP A 9 3.90 6.18 17.13
CA TRP A 9 4.39 7.34 16.38
C TRP A 9 3.26 8.24 15.91
N LEU A 10 2.20 7.65 15.35
CA LEU A 10 1.03 8.43 14.92
C LEU A 10 0.40 9.17 16.10
N THR A 11 0.35 8.54 17.28
CA THR A 11 -0.12 9.19 18.51
C THR A 11 0.71 10.43 18.88
N LYS A 12 2.05 10.36 18.74
CA LYS A 12 2.93 11.51 18.98
C LYS A 12 2.74 12.60 17.94
N PHE A 13 2.63 12.23 16.66
CA PHE A 13 2.50 13.18 15.56
C PHE A 13 1.17 13.94 15.58
N LYS A 14 0.10 13.32 16.08
CA LYS A 14 -1.23 13.95 16.17
C LYS A 14 -1.21 15.28 16.95
N ILE A 15 -0.25 15.47 17.86
CA ILE A 15 -0.11 16.71 18.63
C ILE A 15 0.39 17.87 17.75
N GLN A 16 1.12 17.57 16.68
CA GLN A 16 1.85 18.55 15.87
C GLN A 16 1.37 18.62 14.40
N ALA A 17 0.56 17.67 13.95
CA ALA A 17 0.12 17.58 12.57
C ALA A 17 -1.24 16.91 12.42
N ASP A 18 -1.98 17.32 11.39
CA ASP A 18 -3.14 16.59 10.89
C ASP A 18 -2.69 15.33 10.15
N ILE A 19 -3.27 14.19 10.53
CA ILE A 19 -2.91 12.89 9.99
C ILE A 19 -4.00 12.40 9.05
N PHE A 20 -3.62 12.13 7.81
CA PHE A 20 -4.45 11.49 6.81
C PHE A 20 -3.81 10.16 6.39
N ILE A 21 -4.61 9.11 6.29
CA ILE A 21 -4.18 7.80 5.81
C ILE A 21 -4.77 7.58 4.42
N ILE A 22 -3.91 7.29 3.44
CA ILE A 22 -4.35 6.90 2.11
C ILE A 22 -4.05 5.42 1.93
N ILE A 23 -5.08 4.63 1.68
CA ILE A 23 -4.94 3.20 1.41
C ILE A 23 -5.18 2.97 -0.07
N CYS A 24 -4.11 2.64 -0.79
CA CYS A 24 -4.20 2.20 -2.18
C CYS A 24 -4.57 0.72 -2.23
N GLU A 25 -5.69 0.39 -2.85
CA GLU A 25 -6.19 -0.98 -2.94
C GLU A 25 -6.37 -1.45 -4.38
N VAL A 26 -6.23 -2.76 -4.53
CA VAL A 26 -6.59 -3.53 -5.72
C VAL A 26 -6.77 -4.97 -5.26
N ASP A 27 -7.43 -5.79 -6.07
CA ASP A 27 -7.52 -7.22 -5.84
C ASP A 27 -6.15 -7.84 -5.50
N ALA A 28 -6.11 -8.67 -4.45
CA ALA A 28 -4.87 -9.20 -3.91
C ALA A 28 -4.09 -10.03 -4.95
N LYS A 29 -4.79 -10.78 -5.81
CA LYS A 29 -4.15 -11.55 -6.88
C LYS A 29 -3.60 -10.62 -7.96
N VAL A 30 -4.29 -9.54 -8.29
CA VAL A 30 -3.76 -8.49 -9.19
C VAL A 30 -2.49 -7.86 -8.62
N ALA A 31 -2.48 -7.49 -7.34
CA ALA A 31 -1.28 -6.96 -6.68
C ALA A 31 -0.12 -7.96 -6.71
N ALA A 32 -0.39 -9.23 -6.39
CA ALA A 32 0.60 -10.29 -6.40
C ALA A 32 1.19 -10.57 -7.78
N LYS A 33 0.36 -10.60 -8.83
CA LYS A 33 0.79 -10.72 -10.23
C LYS A 33 1.66 -9.54 -10.66
N ARG A 34 1.25 -8.30 -10.33
CA ARG A 34 2.05 -7.09 -10.61
C ARG A 34 3.41 -7.13 -9.90
N HIS A 35 3.46 -7.61 -8.66
CA HIS A 35 4.72 -7.79 -7.93
C HIS A 35 5.63 -8.80 -8.63
N LEU A 36 5.11 -9.98 -9.00
CA LEU A 36 5.89 -11.00 -9.71
C LEU A 36 6.44 -10.47 -11.03
N GLN A 37 5.58 -9.85 -11.85
CA GLN A 37 5.99 -9.29 -13.14
C GLN A 37 7.12 -8.27 -12.98
N ARG A 38 6.99 -7.31 -12.05
CA ARG A 38 8.03 -6.30 -11.80
C ARG A 38 9.36 -6.90 -11.36
N GLY A 39 9.34 -7.94 -10.53
CA GLY A 39 10.56 -8.60 -10.08
C GLY A 39 11.22 -9.47 -11.16
N LEU A 40 10.45 -9.97 -12.12
CA LEU A 40 10.99 -10.64 -13.31
C LEU A 40 11.58 -9.62 -14.31
N ASP A 41 10.90 -8.50 -14.51
CA ASP A 41 11.33 -7.44 -15.43
C ASP A 41 12.55 -6.66 -14.91
N GLU A 42 12.67 -6.50 -13.59
CA GLU A 42 13.75 -5.73 -12.94
C GLU A 42 14.47 -6.57 -11.86
N PRO A 43 15.39 -7.49 -12.23
CA PRO A 43 16.03 -8.40 -11.28
C PRO A 43 16.81 -7.74 -10.14
N LYS A 44 17.24 -6.47 -10.30
CA LYS A 44 17.93 -5.71 -9.25
C LYS A 44 17.04 -5.37 -8.05
N ARG A 45 15.71 -5.44 -8.19
CA ARG A 45 14.76 -5.18 -7.08
C ARG A 45 14.89 -6.19 -5.95
N GLU A 46 15.24 -7.43 -6.28
CA GLU A 46 15.34 -8.54 -5.33
C GLU A 46 16.32 -8.22 -4.19
N PHE A 47 17.40 -7.48 -4.51
CA PHE A 47 18.40 -7.04 -3.54
C PHE A 47 17.84 -6.10 -2.46
N PHE A 48 16.88 -5.23 -2.81
CA PHE A 48 16.37 -4.19 -1.90
C PHE A 48 15.08 -4.59 -1.18
N HIS A 49 14.29 -5.51 -1.75
CA HIS A 49 12.91 -5.74 -1.32
C HIS A 49 12.62 -7.16 -0.85
N GLY A 50 13.50 -8.13 -1.11
CA GLY A 50 13.26 -9.54 -0.79
C GLY A 50 12.07 -10.08 -1.57
N ASP A 51 12.31 -10.68 -2.74
CA ASP A 51 11.24 -11.07 -3.66
C ASP A 51 10.89 -12.56 -3.56
N ASN A 52 10.43 -13.03 -2.39
CA ASN A 52 10.14 -14.46 -2.16
C ASN A 52 9.22 -15.07 -3.23
N ARG A 53 8.20 -14.34 -3.70
CA ARG A 53 7.32 -14.79 -4.80
C ARG A 53 8.09 -15.01 -6.10
N VAL A 54 9.04 -14.12 -6.41
CA VAL A 54 9.88 -14.22 -7.61
C VAL A 54 10.86 -15.38 -7.47
N THR A 55 11.52 -15.50 -6.31
CA THR A 55 12.45 -16.60 -6.03
C THR A 55 11.75 -17.96 -6.12
N HIS A 56 10.55 -18.10 -5.56
CA HIS A 56 9.75 -19.32 -5.68
C HIS A 56 9.38 -19.61 -7.13
N TYR A 57 8.82 -18.62 -7.84
CA TYR A 57 8.42 -18.78 -9.24
C TYR A 57 9.60 -19.18 -10.14
N LYS A 58 10.79 -18.58 -9.97
CA LYS A 58 12.00 -18.95 -10.72
C LYS A 58 12.45 -20.40 -10.46
N LYS A 59 12.16 -20.95 -9.27
CA LYS A 59 12.56 -22.32 -8.88
C LYS A 59 11.55 -23.39 -9.29
N THR A 60 10.25 -23.10 -9.18
CA THR A 60 9.19 -24.10 -9.33
C THR A 60 8.31 -23.89 -10.56
N GLY A 61 8.29 -22.67 -11.11
CA GLY A 61 7.32 -22.25 -12.12
C GLY A 61 5.93 -21.94 -11.56
N GLU A 62 5.72 -22.07 -10.25
CA GLU A 62 4.41 -21.93 -9.60
C GLU A 62 4.16 -20.52 -9.05
N PHE A 63 2.92 -20.06 -9.12
CA PHE A 63 2.51 -18.76 -8.59
C PHE A 63 2.15 -18.87 -7.10
N LEU A 64 2.87 -18.14 -6.24
CA LEU A 64 2.49 -18.01 -4.83
C LEU A 64 1.34 -17.02 -4.65
N GLU A 65 0.22 -17.54 -4.14
CA GLU A 65 -0.96 -16.75 -3.75
C GLU A 65 -0.60 -15.65 -2.72
N PRO A 66 -1.32 -14.52 -2.72
CA PRO A 66 -1.10 -13.46 -1.74
C PRO A 66 -1.47 -13.94 -0.32
N ALA A 67 -0.71 -13.50 0.66
CA ALA A 67 -1.11 -13.62 2.06
C ALA A 67 -2.21 -12.62 2.41
N ASP A 68 -2.94 -12.89 3.48
CA ASP A 68 -3.94 -11.97 4.01
C ASP A 68 -3.29 -10.64 4.42
N TYR A 69 -3.97 -9.55 4.08
CA TYR A 69 -3.53 -8.20 4.42
C TYR A 69 -4.56 -7.53 5.32
N ASN A 70 -4.16 -7.31 6.57
CA ASN A 70 -4.92 -6.46 7.48
C ASN A 70 -4.62 -4.98 7.20
N LEU A 71 -5.68 -4.23 6.88
CA LEU A 71 -5.65 -2.80 6.68
C LEU A 71 -5.17 -2.07 7.96
N PRO A 72 -4.51 -0.91 7.84
CA PRO A 72 -4.35 0.01 8.95
C PRO A 72 -5.73 0.34 9.56
N ASN A 73 -5.86 0.15 10.88
CA ASN A 73 -7.08 0.46 11.62
C ASN A 73 -6.77 1.56 12.62
N PHE A 74 -6.90 2.81 12.19
CA PHE A 74 -6.71 3.98 13.02
C PHE A 74 -7.92 4.88 12.93
N SER A 75 -8.14 5.71 13.94
CA SER A 75 -9.24 6.69 13.99
C SER A 75 -8.99 7.95 13.13
N TYR A 76 -7.93 7.96 12.31
CA TYR A 76 -7.59 9.08 11.43
C TYR A 76 -8.40 9.04 10.13
N THR A 77 -8.60 10.22 9.50
CA THR A 77 -9.25 10.31 8.19
C THR A 77 -8.56 9.37 7.22
N THR A 78 -9.30 8.41 6.71
CA THR A 78 -8.80 7.38 5.80
C THR A 78 -9.47 7.52 4.44
N ILE A 79 -8.66 7.63 3.39
CA ILE A 79 -9.11 7.70 2.00
C ILE A 79 -8.73 6.39 1.31
N LEU A 80 -9.73 5.60 0.94
CA LEU A 80 -9.54 4.42 0.09
C LEU A 80 -9.40 4.83 -1.37
N VAL A 81 -8.39 4.29 -2.04
CA VAL A 81 -8.05 4.60 -3.44
C VAL A 81 -7.88 3.32 -4.23
N SER A 82 -8.81 3.04 -5.13
CA SER A 82 -8.65 1.94 -6.08
C SER A 82 -7.55 2.26 -7.10
N THR A 83 -6.75 1.23 -7.44
CA THR A 83 -5.68 1.28 -8.45
C THR A 83 -5.91 0.28 -9.61
N LYS A 84 -7.15 -0.17 -9.80
CA LYS A 84 -7.50 -1.18 -10.83
C LYS A 84 -7.34 -0.62 -12.26
N GLY A 85 -7.75 0.63 -12.50
CA GLY A 85 -7.77 1.28 -13.82
C GLY A 85 -7.26 2.73 -13.80
N GLY A 86 -6.24 3.00 -12.97
CA GLY A 86 -5.85 4.35 -12.54
C GLY A 86 -6.31 4.62 -11.11
N TYR A 87 -6.08 5.84 -10.62
CA TYR A 87 -6.46 6.24 -9.26
C TYR A 87 -7.94 6.64 -9.21
N SER A 88 -8.72 5.97 -8.37
CA SER A 88 -10.10 6.35 -8.07
C SER A 88 -10.32 6.35 -6.55
N PRO A 89 -10.54 7.52 -5.91
CA PRO A 89 -10.65 8.85 -6.50
C PRO A 89 -9.35 9.32 -7.18
N SER A 90 -9.47 10.27 -8.11
CA SER A 90 -8.31 10.83 -8.82
C SER A 90 -7.35 11.54 -7.88
N LEU A 91 -6.08 11.69 -8.29
CA LEU A 91 -5.07 12.41 -7.50
C LEU A 91 -5.52 13.84 -7.13
N SER A 92 -6.14 14.56 -8.08
CA SER A 92 -6.71 15.89 -7.83
C SER A 92 -7.82 15.85 -6.78
N SER A 93 -8.68 14.83 -6.80
CA SER A 93 -9.72 14.67 -5.79
C SER A 93 -9.14 14.31 -4.41
N ILE A 94 -8.10 13.47 -4.34
CA ILE A 94 -7.42 13.14 -3.08
C ILE A 94 -6.81 14.40 -2.47
N LYS A 95 -6.06 15.16 -3.30
CA LYS A 95 -5.46 16.44 -2.93
C LYS A 95 -6.51 17.40 -2.37
N ASN A 96 -7.62 17.59 -3.09
CA ASN A 96 -8.67 18.51 -2.66
C ASN A 96 -9.33 18.10 -1.33
N ARG A 97 -9.48 16.78 -1.06
CA ARG A 97 -10.00 16.31 0.22
C ARG A 97 -9.07 16.66 1.38
N ILE A 98 -7.78 16.37 1.24
CA ILE A 98 -6.76 16.66 2.26
C ILE A 98 -6.75 18.17 2.57
N PHE A 99 -6.65 19.02 1.55
CA PHE A 99 -6.56 20.46 1.77
C PHE A 99 -7.90 21.10 2.18
N LYS A 100 -9.05 20.53 1.85
CA LYS A 100 -10.34 21.04 2.33
C LYS A 100 -10.54 20.73 3.82
N GLU A 101 -10.08 19.57 4.27
CA GLU A 101 -10.19 19.16 5.67
C GLU A 101 -9.17 19.87 6.56
N ALA A 102 -7.95 20.13 6.06
CA ALA A 102 -6.91 20.87 6.80
C ALA A 102 -7.20 22.38 6.97
N ASN A 103 -8.15 22.94 6.23
CA ASN A 103 -8.53 24.37 6.29
C ASN A 103 -9.88 24.61 7.00
N LYS A 104 -10.38 23.61 7.74
CA LYS A 104 -11.55 23.75 8.62
C LYS A 104 -11.10 23.94 10.06
#